data_AF-A0A3D2C2M1-F1
#
_entry.id   AF-A0A3D2C2M1-F1
#
_cell.length_a   1.000
_cell.length_b   1.000
_cell.length_c   1.000
_cell.angle_alpha   90.00
_cell.angle_beta   90.00
_cell.angle_gamma   90.00
#
_symmetry.space_group_name_H-M   'P 1'
#
loop_
_entity.id
_entity.type
_entity.pdbx_description
1 polymer ?
#
loop_
_entity_poly.entity_id
_entity_poly.type
_entity_poly.pdbx_seq_one_letter_code
_entity_poly.pdbx_strand_id
1 'polypeptide(L)'
;SAIDGDIPGAFAEHARAGRLELLSSFATHGYAPLLKHDRCIRAQLEIGLTTSERHLGFRPTGIWLPECAFRPEGPWTQPVLGGPTRLRMGVDRILEAHGVTHFFISSAMADGARSEGRFNDHGGFDKVGWDEADRYRNDGWRDVMEPHWVSTHGGASKVAAFARHPDVSEQVWSADAGYPGDPRYLEFHKKHRGDGLRYWRVTDRKLDLGEKQPYQPEVIAEATYSNAQHFAAVVRRRLESWRGQTGRDGCVTATFDAELFGHWWYEGPSFLREAILALHHDPQIRVQSAAGRLASHPPREVVWLPEGSWGDGNDHRVWLNEQTRWTWEAVHRAEDRFFSLYWKVHQKPNRKRAADLLKLAARELLLLQASDWQFVVHTGQAVDYGYRRFSNHLSMFDTVCSMVEDVLRGRRSYTAAQRACRALALASDDCFNDLDLGHFGFDGD
;
A
#
# COMPACT_ATOMS: atom_id res chain seq x y z
N SER A 1 -10.22 0.31 28.59
CA SER A 1 -9.72 -1.04 28.24
C SER A 1 -8.22 -1.05 28.56
N ALA A 2 -7.45 -2.13 28.36
CA ALA A 2 -5.99 -2.08 28.66
C ALA A 2 -5.22 -0.99 27.87
N ILE A 3 -5.83 -0.45 26.81
CA ILE A 3 -5.24 0.56 25.91
C ILE A 3 -6.14 1.80 25.73
N ASP A 4 -7.23 1.92 26.50
CA ASP A 4 -8.21 3.02 26.41
C ASP A 4 -8.71 3.42 25.00
N GLY A 5 -8.69 2.47 24.06
CA GLY A 5 -9.12 2.67 22.68
C GLY A 5 -8.03 3.25 21.75
N ASP A 6 -6.84 3.55 22.26
CA ASP A 6 -5.70 4.04 21.46
C ASP A 6 -4.92 2.87 20.83
N ILE A 7 -5.50 2.30 19.77
CA ILE A 7 -4.89 1.22 19.00
C ILE A 7 -3.55 1.66 18.36
N PRO A 8 -3.45 2.84 17.70
CA PRO A 8 -2.17 3.29 17.14
C PRO A 8 -1.08 3.46 18.19
N GLY A 9 -1.40 4.05 19.35
CA GLY A 9 -0.47 4.22 20.46
C GLY A 9 0.08 2.88 20.97
N ALA A 10 -0.80 1.88 21.13
CA ALA A 10 -0.39 0.54 21.52
C ALA A 10 0.61 -0.07 20.52
N PHE A 11 0.34 -0.01 19.21
CA PHE A 11 1.29 -0.48 18.20
C PHE A 11 2.62 0.30 18.23
N ALA A 12 2.57 1.62 18.42
CA ALA A 12 3.76 2.46 18.53
C ALA A 12 4.66 2.07 19.73
N GLU A 13 4.09 1.65 20.86
CA GLU A 13 4.87 1.12 21.99
C GLU A 13 5.63 -0.16 21.63
N HIS A 14 4.99 -1.06 20.88
CA HIS A 14 5.65 -2.26 20.37
C HIS A 14 6.76 -1.93 19.37
N ALA A 15 6.56 -0.91 18.52
CA ALA A 15 7.58 -0.44 17.59
C ALA A 15 8.82 0.14 18.30
N ARG A 16 8.61 1.04 19.28
CA ARG A 16 9.70 1.64 20.07
C ARG A 16 10.49 0.60 20.87
N ALA A 17 9.83 -0.47 21.30
CA ALA A 17 10.48 -1.59 21.97
C ALA A 17 11.20 -2.56 21.01
N GLY A 18 11.24 -2.27 19.71
CA GLY A 18 11.91 -3.10 18.70
C GLY A 18 11.21 -4.43 18.40
N ARG A 19 9.93 -4.58 18.76
CA ARG A 19 9.17 -5.83 18.57
C ARG A 19 8.52 -5.92 17.18
N LEU A 20 8.27 -4.79 16.54
CA LEU A 20 7.71 -4.69 15.21
C LEU A 20 8.23 -3.42 14.52
N GLU A 21 8.07 -3.37 13.22
CA GLU A 21 8.24 -2.17 12.42
C GLU A 21 6.87 -1.70 11.95
N LEU A 22 6.60 -0.40 12.10
CA LEU A 22 5.41 0.23 11.53
C LEU A 22 5.79 0.96 10.26
N LEU A 23 5.09 0.63 9.19
CA LEU A 23 5.19 1.29 7.89
C LEU A 23 4.12 2.38 7.80
N SER A 24 4.33 3.35 6.91
CA SER A 24 3.26 4.24 6.45
C SER A 24 2.63 3.69 5.17
N SER A 25 1.63 4.39 4.64
CA SER A 25 1.21 4.32 3.24
C SER A 25 0.97 5.73 2.71
N PHE A 26 0.39 5.83 1.51
CA PHE A 26 -0.18 7.07 0.99
C PHE A 26 -1.42 7.46 1.79
N ALA A 27 -1.65 8.76 1.96
CA ALA A 27 -2.68 9.33 2.83
C ALA A 27 -4.05 8.62 2.69
N THR A 28 -4.51 8.40 1.47
CA THR A 28 -5.80 7.75 1.20
C THR A 28 -5.65 6.51 0.34
N HIS A 29 -4.48 5.85 0.39
CA HIS A 29 -4.21 4.67 -0.42
C HIS A 29 -4.39 4.92 -1.94
N GLY A 30 -3.95 6.10 -2.41
CA GLY A 30 -4.13 6.49 -3.83
C GLY A 30 -3.24 5.71 -4.80
N TYR A 31 -3.79 5.29 -5.94
CA TYR A 31 -3.09 4.42 -6.90
C TYR A 31 -2.04 5.18 -7.74
N ALA A 32 -0.80 5.22 -7.26
CA ALA A 32 0.28 6.09 -7.75
C ALA A 32 0.49 6.08 -9.28
N PRO A 33 0.56 4.93 -9.97
CA PRO A 33 0.85 4.89 -11.42
C PRO A 33 -0.13 5.68 -12.28
N LEU A 34 -1.39 5.79 -11.83
CA LEU A 34 -2.49 6.38 -12.60
C LEU A 34 -2.84 7.82 -12.17
N LEU A 35 -2.32 8.30 -11.03
CA LEU A 35 -2.42 9.71 -10.67
C LEU A 35 -1.70 10.56 -11.72
N LYS A 36 -2.35 11.63 -12.20
CA LYS A 36 -1.85 12.36 -13.35
C LYS A 36 -0.62 13.17 -12.99
N HIS A 37 -0.65 13.93 -11.89
CA HIS A 37 0.47 14.78 -11.49
C HIS A 37 1.37 14.14 -10.43
N ASP A 38 2.68 14.16 -10.64
CA ASP A 38 3.67 13.68 -9.65
C ASP A 38 3.53 14.40 -8.29
N ARG A 39 3.03 15.65 -8.31
CA ARG A 39 2.69 16.43 -7.11
C ARG A 39 1.61 15.77 -6.25
N CYS A 40 0.63 15.11 -6.87
CA CYS A 40 -0.38 14.38 -6.11
C CYS A 40 0.21 13.14 -5.44
N ILE A 41 1.12 12.43 -6.12
CA ILE A 41 1.84 11.29 -5.53
C ILE A 41 2.70 11.76 -4.34
N ARG A 42 3.44 12.87 -4.49
CA ARG A 42 4.23 13.47 -3.41
C ARG A 42 3.36 13.91 -2.23
N ALA A 43 2.24 14.58 -2.50
CA ALA A 43 1.32 15.01 -1.45
C ALA A 43 0.71 13.81 -0.72
N GLN A 44 0.27 12.77 -1.44
CA GLN A 44 -0.21 11.51 -0.87
C GLN A 44 0.84 10.88 0.06
N LEU A 45 2.10 10.83 -0.38
CA LEU A 45 3.21 10.31 0.41
C LEU A 45 3.49 11.15 1.66
N GLU A 46 3.70 12.46 1.49
CA GLU A 46 4.10 13.33 2.60
C GLU A 46 2.99 13.43 3.65
N ILE A 47 1.73 13.56 3.23
CA ILE A 47 0.59 13.61 4.14
C ILE A 47 0.43 12.28 4.87
N GLY A 48 0.66 11.14 4.20
CA GLY A 48 0.67 9.83 4.84
C GLY A 48 1.76 9.72 5.92
N LEU A 49 2.99 10.15 5.61
CA LEU A 49 4.12 10.08 6.53
C LEU A 49 3.96 11.02 7.73
N THR A 50 3.52 12.26 7.52
CA THR A 50 3.27 13.22 8.62
C THR A 50 2.09 12.81 9.49
N THR A 51 1.04 12.24 8.89
CA THR A 51 -0.08 11.66 9.65
C THR A 51 0.39 10.51 10.52
N SER A 52 1.17 9.58 9.95
CA SER A 52 1.77 8.48 10.70
C SER A 52 2.67 9.00 11.82
N GLU A 53 3.53 9.98 11.54
CA GLU A 53 4.41 10.58 12.55
C GLU A 53 3.64 11.19 13.73
N ARG A 54 2.53 11.88 13.44
CA ARG A 54 1.66 12.44 14.48
C ARG A 54 1.03 11.37 15.37
N HIS A 55 0.54 10.27 14.78
CA HIS A 55 -0.14 9.20 15.54
C HIS A 55 0.85 8.28 16.27
N LEU A 56 2.00 8.00 15.66
CA LEU A 56 2.98 7.06 16.18
C LEU A 56 4.04 7.74 17.05
N GLY A 57 4.21 9.07 16.94
CA GLY A 57 5.26 9.84 17.61
C GLY A 57 6.67 9.60 17.06
N PHE A 58 6.79 9.00 15.88
CA PHE A 58 8.01 8.86 15.09
C PHE A 58 7.62 8.70 13.62
N ARG A 59 8.47 9.18 12.71
CA ARG A 59 8.23 9.06 11.27
C ARG A 59 8.63 7.66 10.76
N PRO A 60 7.73 6.88 10.14
CA PRO A 60 8.10 5.63 9.48
C PRO A 60 9.11 5.85 8.35
N THR A 61 10.07 4.94 8.22
CA THR A 61 11.06 4.95 7.13
C THR A 61 10.70 4.00 6.00
N GLY A 62 9.81 3.03 6.25
CA GLY A 62 9.29 2.11 5.24
C GLY A 62 7.85 2.45 4.85
N ILE A 63 7.46 2.05 3.64
CA ILE A 63 6.11 2.29 3.12
C ILE A 63 5.50 1.05 2.48
N TRP A 64 4.21 0.88 2.69
CA TRP A 64 3.35 0.07 1.84
C TRP A 64 2.83 0.94 0.70
N LEU A 65 3.33 0.74 -0.54
CA LEU A 65 2.73 1.39 -1.70
C LEU A 65 1.31 0.85 -1.89
N PRO A 66 0.31 1.71 -2.16
CA PRO A 66 -1.03 1.25 -2.44
C PRO A 66 -1.03 0.19 -3.53
N GLU A 67 -1.50 -1.00 -3.19
CA GLU A 67 -1.58 -2.16 -4.09
C GLU A 67 -0.23 -2.67 -4.63
N CYS A 68 0.86 -2.37 -3.91
CA CYS A 68 2.23 -2.52 -4.43
C CYS A 68 2.41 -1.86 -5.82
N ALA A 69 1.59 -0.86 -6.14
CA ALA A 69 1.51 -0.30 -7.47
C ALA A 69 2.66 0.66 -7.72
N PHE A 70 3.46 0.37 -8.73
CA PHE A 70 4.71 1.07 -9.00
C PHE A 70 4.81 1.41 -10.49
N ARG A 71 5.45 2.55 -10.77
CA ARG A 71 5.75 3.01 -12.13
C ARG A 71 7.18 3.56 -12.17
N PRO A 72 8.02 3.12 -13.11
CA PRO A 72 9.36 3.65 -13.28
C PRO A 72 9.37 5.06 -13.89
N GLU A 73 10.53 5.71 -13.83
CA GLU A 73 10.77 6.91 -14.63
C GLU A 73 10.62 6.59 -16.12
N GLY A 74 9.96 7.49 -16.85
CA GLY A 74 9.81 7.30 -18.29
C GLY A 74 8.71 8.15 -18.93
N PRO A 75 8.59 8.08 -20.27
CA PRO A 75 7.52 8.71 -21.02
C PRO A 75 6.17 8.14 -20.58
N TRP A 76 5.22 9.01 -20.24
CA TRP A 76 3.89 8.62 -19.80
C TRP A 76 2.81 9.42 -20.53
N THR A 77 1.78 8.72 -20.99
CA THR A 77 0.60 9.29 -21.65
C THR A 77 -0.63 8.99 -20.79
N GLN A 78 -1.50 9.99 -20.61
CA GLN A 78 -2.72 9.80 -19.81
C GLN A 78 -3.59 8.68 -20.40
N PRO A 79 -3.93 7.65 -19.61
CA PRO A 79 -4.60 6.45 -20.13
C PRO A 79 -6.07 6.66 -20.52
N VAL A 80 -6.71 7.70 -19.99
CA VAL A 80 -8.16 7.91 -20.13
C VAL A 80 -8.55 9.09 -21.03
N LEU A 81 -7.92 10.25 -20.86
CA LEU A 81 -8.22 11.45 -21.65
C LEU A 81 -7.26 11.64 -22.84
N GLY A 82 -6.20 10.82 -22.94
CA GLY A 82 -5.11 11.06 -23.89
C GLY A 82 -4.35 12.36 -23.60
N GLY A 83 -3.61 12.83 -24.60
CA GLY A 83 -2.80 14.05 -24.49
C GLY A 83 -1.32 13.79 -24.74
N PRO A 84 -0.46 14.81 -24.57
CA PRO A 84 0.95 14.68 -24.87
C PRO A 84 1.62 13.70 -23.91
N THR A 85 2.49 12.86 -24.47
CA THR A 85 3.45 12.08 -23.69
C THR A 85 4.39 13.03 -22.97
N ARG A 86 4.57 12.85 -21.66
CA ARG A 86 5.54 13.62 -20.87
C ARG A 86 6.43 12.69 -20.07
N LEU A 87 7.68 13.09 -19.87
CA LEU A 87 8.55 12.40 -18.93
C LEU A 87 7.99 12.61 -17.52
N ARG A 88 7.87 11.52 -16.77
CA ARG A 88 7.44 11.55 -15.37
C ARG A 88 8.48 10.88 -14.50
N MET A 89 8.62 11.39 -13.28
CA MET A 89 9.50 10.82 -12.28
C MET A 89 9.05 9.40 -11.91
N GLY A 90 10.00 8.50 -11.65
CA GLY A 90 9.71 7.18 -11.10
C GLY A 90 9.21 7.27 -9.66
N VAL A 91 8.37 6.32 -9.25
CA VAL A 91 7.85 6.28 -7.88
C VAL A 91 9.00 6.12 -6.87
N ASP A 92 10.04 5.34 -7.19
CA ASP A 92 11.26 5.18 -6.40
C ASP A 92 11.92 6.51 -6.06
N ARG A 93 12.05 7.41 -7.03
CA ARG A 93 12.68 8.72 -6.84
C ARG A 93 11.82 9.66 -5.99
N ILE A 94 10.50 9.53 -6.06
CA ILE A 94 9.58 10.23 -5.16
C ILE A 94 9.75 9.70 -3.73
N LEU A 95 9.79 8.37 -3.55
CA LEU A 95 10.01 7.74 -2.24
C LEU A 95 11.35 8.20 -1.62
N GLU A 96 12.45 8.11 -2.38
CA GLU A 96 13.78 8.49 -1.92
C GLU A 96 13.86 9.97 -1.52
N ALA A 97 13.25 10.87 -2.29
CA ALA A 97 13.22 12.30 -1.99
C ALA A 97 12.51 12.64 -0.66
N HIS A 98 11.64 11.76 -0.18
CA HIS A 98 10.92 11.90 1.10
C HIS A 98 11.53 11.05 2.23
N GLY A 99 12.73 10.50 2.01
CA GLY A 99 13.48 9.74 3.01
C GLY A 99 12.98 8.30 3.23
N VAL A 100 12.17 7.77 2.31
CA VAL A 100 11.73 6.37 2.37
C VAL A 100 12.88 5.46 2.00
N THR A 101 13.08 4.44 2.82
CA THR A 101 14.18 3.47 2.73
C THR A 101 13.77 2.18 2.04
N HIS A 102 12.50 1.77 2.17
CA HIS A 102 12.03 0.53 1.56
C HIS A 102 10.53 0.45 1.34
N PHE A 103 10.15 -0.42 0.40
CA PHE A 103 8.77 -0.75 0.06
C PHE A 103 8.65 -2.20 -0.43
N PHE A 104 7.45 -2.61 -0.83
CA PHE A 104 7.11 -3.98 -1.17
C PHE A 104 6.55 -4.08 -2.60
N ILE A 105 6.86 -5.18 -3.30
CA ILE A 105 6.45 -5.44 -4.68
C ILE A 105 5.93 -6.87 -4.86
N SER A 106 5.23 -7.11 -5.97
CA SER A 106 4.83 -8.46 -6.37
C SER A 106 6.02 -9.28 -6.87
N SER A 107 5.90 -10.61 -6.80
CA SER A 107 6.90 -11.52 -7.35
C SER A 107 7.09 -11.36 -8.86
N ALA A 108 6.02 -11.02 -9.60
CA ALA A 108 6.08 -10.79 -11.04
C ALA A 108 6.91 -9.55 -11.41
N MET A 109 6.83 -8.50 -10.59
CA MET A 109 7.66 -7.32 -10.76
C MET A 109 9.14 -7.60 -10.52
N ALA A 110 9.45 -8.44 -9.53
CA ALA A 110 10.81 -8.91 -9.30
C ALA A 110 11.30 -9.71 -10.52
N ASP A 111 10.55 -10.70 -11.00
CA ASP A 111 10.91 -11.49 -12.18
C ASP A 111 11.13 -10.62 -13.45
N GLY A 112 10.33 -9.57 -13.62
CA GLY A 112 10.44 -8.62 -14.73
C GLY A 112 11.53 -7.54 -14.58
N ALA A 113 12.22 -7.48 -13.44
CA ALA A 113 13.25 -6.48 -13.19
C ALA A 113 14.50 -6.68 -14.06
N ARG A 114 15.30 -5.62 -14.19
CA ARG A 114 16.54 -5.60 -14.98
C ARG A 114 17.70 -5.15 -14.12
N SER A 115 18.90 -5.59 -14.47
CA SER A 115 20.12 -5.15 -13.79
C SER A 115 20.43 -3.70 -14.14
N GLU A 116 20.53 -2.84 -13.12
CA GLU A 116 20.75 -1.40 -13.30
C GLU A 116 22.19 -1.01 -12.95
N GLY A 117 22.74 -1.55 -11.87
CA GLY A 117 24.12 -1.32 -11.45
C GLY A 117 24.46 -2.06 -10.17
N ARG A 118 25.70 -1.91 -9.71
CA ARG A 118 26.18 -2.49 -8.45
C ARG A 118 27.04 -1.48 -7.70
N PHE A 119 27.02 -1.56 -6.38
CA PHE A 119 27.99 -0.84 -5.56
C PHE A 119 29.30 -1.62 -5.53
N ASN A 120 30.43 -0.95 -5.76
CA ASN A 120 31.75 -1.54 -5.62
C ASN A 120 32.27 -1.43 -4.18
N ASP A 121 33.37 -2.14 -3.89
CA ASP A 121 33.97 -2.22 -2.56
C ASP A 121 34.45 -0.85 -2.01
N HIS A 122 34.58 0.17 -2.87
CA HIS A 122 34.94 1.53 -2.51
C HIS A 122 33.72 2.45 -2.33
N GLY A 123 32.49 1.93 -2.45
CA GLY A 123 31.24 2.68 -2.34
C GLY A 123 30.86 3.47 -3.60
N GLY A 124 31.56 3.27 -4.71
CA GLY A 124 31.18 3.78 -6.02
C GLY A 124 30.06 2.95 -6.67
N PHE A 125 29.35 3.54 -7.64
CA PHE A 125 28.29 2.88 -8.38
C PHE A 125 28.75 2.57 -9.80
N ASP A 126 28.76 1.29 -10.16
CA ASP A 126 29.12 0.80 -11.48
C ASP A 126 27.87 0.41 -12.26
N LYS A 127 27.68 1.06 -13.41
CA LYS A 127 26.58 0.77 -14.34
C LYS A 127 26.83 -0.57 -15.02
N VAL A 128 25.80 -1.41 -15.07
CA VAL A 128 25.86 -2.71 -15.76
C VAL A 128 24.85 -2.78 -16.92
N GLY A 129 25.00 -3.78 -17.78
CA GLY A 129 24.04 -4.05 -18.85
C GLY A 129 22.71 -4.55 -18.29
N TRP A 130 21.59 -4.23 -18.95
CA TRP A 130 20.24 -4.62 -18.52
C TRP A 130 19.98 -6.13 -18.58
N ASP A 131 20.79 -6.86 -19.35
CA ASP A 131 20.73 -8.31 -19.51
C ASP A 131 21.71 -9.06 -18.58
N GLU A 132 22.46 -8.35 -17.73
CA GLU A 132 23.39 -8.98 -16.79
C GLU A 132 22.67 -9.89 -15.80
N ALA A 133 21.47 -9.49 -15.35
CA ALA A 133 20.57 -10.32 -14.54
C ALA A 133 20.21 -11.66 -15.21
N ASP A 134 20.09 -11.69 -16.54
CA ASP A 134 19.78 -12.92 -17.28
C ASP A 134 21.01 -13.81 -17.47
N ARG A 135 22.20 -13.21 -17.59
CA ARG A 135 23.47 -13.92 -17.76
C ARG A 135 23.94 -14.61 -16.47
N TYR A 136 23.65 -14.00 -15.31
CA TYR A 136 24.09 -14.49 -14.00
C TYR A 136 22.91 -14.70 -13.05
N ARG A 137 21.97 -15.58 -13.43
CA ARG A 137 20.77 -15.87 -12.62
C ARG A 137 21.07 -16.33 -11.19
N ASN A 138 22.21 -16.99 -10.97
CA ASN A 138 22.61 -17.48 -9.65
C ASN A 138 23.16 -16.36 -8.73
N ASP A 139 23.46 -15.18 -9.28
CA ASP A 139 23.92 -14.02 -8.50
C ASP A 139 22.74 -13.32 -7.82
N GLY A 140 21.50 -13.84 -7.95
CA GLY A 140 20.32 -13.38 -7.23
C GLY A 140 19.86 -11.98 -7.62
N TRP A 141 20.31 -11.50 -8.78
CA TRP A 141 19.67 -10.39 -9.44
C TRP A 141 18.17 -10.66 -9.46
N ARG A 142 17.39 -9.70 -8.95
CA ARG A 142 15.92 -9.69 -8.97
C ARG A 142 15.19 -10.89 -8.35
N ASP A 143 15.86 -11.70 -7.53
CA ASP A 143 15.25 -12.85 -6.86
C ASP A 143 14.41 -12.45 -5.65
N VAL A 144 13.26 -13.09 -5.44
CA VAL A 144 12.38 -12.80 -4.28
C VAL A 144 13.01 -13.12 -2.92
N MET A 145 14.11 -13.88 -2.91
CA MET A 145 14.86 -14.24 -1.71
C MET A 145 15.81 -13.15 -1.22
N GLU A 146 15.98 -12.04 -1.93
CA GLU A 146 16.81 -10.91 -1.48
C GLU A 146 16.11 -9.57 -1.76
N PRO A 147 16.21 -8.56 -0.87
CA PRO A 147 15.83 -7.21 -1.24
C PRO A 147 16.84 -6.61 -2.22
N HIS A 148 16.40 -5.69 -3.07
CA HIS A 148 17.26 -4.99 -4.03
C HIS A 148 17.09 -3.48 -3.93
N TRP A 149 18.17 -2.72 -4.14
CA TRP A 149 18.05 -1.28 -4.36
C TRP A 149 17.32 -1.03 -5.67
N VAL A 150 16.45 -0.02 -5.73
CA VAL A 150 15.63 0.28 -6.91
C VAL A 150 16.02 1.63 -7.47
N SER A 151 16.46 1.65 -8.73
CA SER A 151 16.73 2.90 -9.44
C SER A 151 16.16 2.83 -10.84
N THR A 152 15.25 3.75 -11.15
CA THR A 152 14.66 3.84 -12.48
C THR A 152 15.23 4.97 -13.34
N HIS A 153 16.21 5.71 -12.80
CA HIS A 153 16.75 6.94 -13.38
C HIS A 153 18.23 6.85 -13.78
N GLY A 154 18.84 5.65 -13.84
CA GLY A 154 20.21 5.48 -14.32
C GLY A 154 21.30 5.48 -13.25
N GLY A 155 20.98 5.80 -11.99
CA GLY A 155 21.96 6.07 -10.93
C GLY A 155 21.89 5.14 -9.72
N ALA A 156 22.72 5.43 -8.72
CA ALA A 156 22.61 4.81 -7.40
C ALA A 156 21.29 5.22 -6.73
N SER A 157 20.75 4.34 -5.88
CA SER A 157 19.53 4.57 -5.12
C SER A 157 19.69 4.10 -3.68
N LYS A 158 18.93 4.70 -2.78
CA LYS A 158 18.85 4.36 -1.35
C LYS A 158 17.48 3.83 -0.94
N VAL A 159 16.61 3.52 -1.91
CA VAL A 159 15.31 2.87 -1.64
C VAL A 159 15.35 1.42 -2.11
N ALA A 160 15.01 0.48 -1.22
CA ALA A 160 14.99 -0.94 -1.51
C ALA A 160 13.57 -1.49 -1.69
N ALA A 161 13.42 -2.49 -2.57
CA ALA A 161 12.18 -3.24 -2.69
C ALA A 161 12.34 -4.66 -2.10
N PHE A 162 11.30 -5.09 -1.38
CA PHE A 162 11.13 -6.48 -0.94
C PHE A 162 10.03 -7.13 -1.78
N ALA A 163 10.36 -8.22 -2.46
CA ALA A 163 9.37 -8.94 -3.26
C ALA A 163 8.63 -9.98 -2.41
N ARG A 164 7.30 -10.06 -2.60
CA ARG A 164 6.46 -11.10 -2.00
C ARG A 164 6.90 -12.48 -2.49
N HIS A 165 7.19 -13.39 -1.56
CA HIS A 165 7.54 -14.76 -1.89
C HIS A 165 6.28 -15.56 -2.28
N PRO A 166 6.16 -16.06 -3.53
CA PRO A 166 4.93 -16.67 -4.02
C PRO A 166 4.54 -17.92 -3.22
N ASP A 167 5.44 -18.90 -3.13
CA ASP A 167 5.11 -20.21 -2.55
C ASP A 167 4.79 -20.14 -1.05
N VAL A 168 5.43 -19.24 -0.31
CA VAL A 168 5.21 -19.03 1.13
C VAL A 168 3.88 -18.31 1.35
N SER A 169 3.60 -17.27 0.58
CA SER A 169 2.34 -16.55 0.68
C SER A 169 1.15 -17.40 0.21
N GLU A 170 1.32 -18.28 -0.77
CA GLU A 170 0.28 -19.19 -1.25
C GLU A 170 -0.20 -20.16 -0.15
N GLN A 171 0.67 -20.58 0.78
CA GLN A 171 0.28 -21.43 1.90
C GLN A 171 -0.80 -20.83 2.80
N VAL A 172 -0.91 -19.51 2.81
CA VAL A 172 -1.90 -18.78 3.61
C VAL A 172 -3.03 -18.29 2.70
N TRP A 173 -2.71 -17.74 1.53
CA TRP A 173 -3.67 -17.05 0.67
C TRP A 173 -4.46 -17.95 -0.28
N SER A 174 -4.02 -19.20 -0.50
CA SER A 174 -4.71 -20.11 -1.42
C SER A 174 -6.12 -20.42 -0.93
N ALA A 175 -7.12 -20.14 -1.76
CA ALA A 175 -8.51 -20.48 -1.48
C ALA A 175 -8.70 -22.00 -1.33
N ASP A 176 -7.95 -22.78 -2.12
CA ASP A 176 -8.06 -24.24 -2.19
C ASP A 176 -7.22 -24.96 -1.13
N ALA A 177 -5.98 -24.52 -0.94
CA ALA A 177 -4.98 -25.24 -0.13
C ALA A 177 -4.51 -24.48 1.11
N GLY A 178 -4.90 -23.20 1.27
CA GLY A 178 -4.41 -22.36 2.35
C GLY A 178 -4.93 -22.77 3.72
N TYR A 179 -4.18 -22.45 4.78
CA TYR A 179 -4.57 -22.73 6.17
C TYR A 179 -5.96 -22.21 6.57
N PRO A 180 -6.43 -21.02 6.13
CA PRO A 180 -7.74 -20.50 6.53
C PRO A 180 -8.94 -21.41 6.28
N GLY A 181 -8.87 -22.31 5.28
CA GLY A 181 -9.94 -23.27 5.01
C GLY A 181 -9.76 -24.64 5.66
N ASP A 182 -8.91 -24.74 6.70
CA ASP A 182 -8.86 -25.94 7.56
C ASP A 182 -10.28 -26.25 8.09
N PRO A 183 -10.73 -27.52 8.01
CA PRO A 183 -12.08 -27.90 8.41
C PRO A 183 -12.43 -27.63 9.88
N ARG A 184 -11.43 -27.37 10.72
CA ARG A 184 -11.58 -27.05 12.15
C ARG A 184 -11.86 -25.57 12.42
N TYR A 185 -11.46 -24.66 11.52
CA TYR A 185 -11.56 -23.21 11.72
C TYR A 185 -12.97 -22.67 11.55
N LEU A 186 -13.23 -21.49 12.12
CA LEU A 186 -14.54 -20.84 12.11
C LEU A 186 -14.99 -20.49 10.68
N GLU A 187 -16.20 -20.89 10.32
CA GLU A 187 -16.81 -20.59 9.01
C GLU A 187 -17.24 -19.12 8.96
N PHE A 188 -16.65 -18.34 8.05
CA PHE A 188 -16.90 -16.91 7.91
C PHE A 188 -18.32 -16.62 7.40
N HIS A 189 -18.80 -17.43 6.44
CA HIS A 189 -20.01 -17.12 5.69
C HIS A 189 -21.30 -17.55 6.39
N LYS A 190 -21.23 -18.50 7.33
CA LYS A 190 -22.40 -18.99 8.07
C LYS A 190 -22.64 -18.16 9.33
N LYS A 191 -23.64 -17.27 9.25
CA LYS A 191 -24.07 -16.40 10.34
C LYS A 191 -25.40 -16.86 10.91
N HIS A 192 -25.51 -16.84 12.23
CA HIS A 192 -26.74 -17.13 12.94
C HIS A 192 -27.76 -16.01 12.70
N ARG A 193 -29.01 -16.42 12.47
CA ARG A 193 -30.11 -15.47 12.21
C ARG A 193 -30.47 -14.77 13.51
N GLY A 194 -30.37 -13.45 13.53
CA GLY A 194 -30.76 -12.59 14.66
C GLY A 194 -29.61 -11.77 15.20
N ASP A 195 -28.50 -12.41 15.57
CA ASP A 195 -27.31 -11.75 16.15
C ASP A 195 -26.16 -11.59 15.14
N GLY A 196 -26.17 -12.33 14.02
CA GLY A 196 -25.10 -12.30 13.03
C GLY A 196 -23.82 -12.99 13.47
N LEU A 197 -23.83 -13.70 14.61
CA LEU A 197 -22.67 -14.40 15.16
C LEU A 197 -22.37 -15.70 14.40
N ARG A 198 -21.12 -16.15 14.48
CA ARG A 198 -20.62 -17.34 13.77
C ARG A 198 -20.42 -18.46 14.79
N TYR A 199 -21.04 -19.62 14.56
CA TYR A 199 -21.01 -20.77 15.50
C TYR A 199 -20.62 -22.09 14.84
N TRP A 200 -20.21 -22.07 13.58
CA TRP A 200 -19.91 -23.27 12.80
C TRP A 200 -18.48 -23.25 12.30
N ARG A 201 -17.92 -24.43 12.04
CA ARG A 201 -16.61 -24.57 11.42
C ARG A 201 -16.72 -24.83 9.92
N VAL A 202 -15.63 -24.57 9.20
CA VAL A 202 -15.52 -24.77 7.74
C VAL A 202 -15.97 -26.19 7.35
N THR A 203 -15.68 -27.21 8.17
CA THR A 203 -16.11 -28.61 8.00
C THR A 203 -15.53 -29.31 6.78
N ASP A 204 -15.86 -28.80 5.61
CA ASP A 204 -15.29 -29.08 4.30
C ASP A 204 -15.63 -27.85 3.44
N ARG A 205 -14.71 -27.42 2.59
CA ARG A 205 -14.87 -26.28 1.69
C ARG A 205 -16.01 -26.50 0.67
N LYS A 206 -16.30 -27.75 0.32
CA LYS A 206 -17.28 -28.14 -0.71
C LYS A 206 -18.71 -28.27 -0.19
N LEU A 207 -18.88 -28.33 1.13
CA LEU A 207 -20.20 -28.51 1.74
C LEU A 207 -21.00 -27.21 1.74
N ASP A 208 -22.32 -27.36 1.59
CA ASP A 208 -23.26 -26.26 1.71
C ASP A 208 -23.29 -25.73 3.15
N LEU A 209 -23.70 -24.47 3.32
CA LEU A 209 -23.79 -23.83 4.65
C LEU A 209 -24.71 -24.63 5.60
N GLY A 210 -25.72 -25.33 5.09
CA GLY A 210 -26.60 -26.17 5.92
C GLY A 210 -25.87 -27.30 6.65
N GLU A 211 -24.81 -27.84 6.04
CA GLU A 211 -24.13 -29.06 6.49
C GLU A 211 -22.91 -28.79 7.39
N LYS A 212 -22.51 -27.52 7.49
CA LYS A 212 -21.41 -27.06 8.38
C LYS A 212 -21.71 -27.43 9.82
N GLN A 213 -20.75 -28.08 10.46
CA GLN A 213 -20.83 -28.60 11.83
C GLN A 213 -20.53 -27.51 12.86
N PRO A 214 -20.95 -27.68 14.13
CA PRO A 214 -20.62 -26.76 15.20
C PRO A 214 -19.11 -26.53 15.35
N TYR A 215 -18.73 -25.30 15.68
CA TYR A 215 -17.35 -24.93 15.98
C TYR A 215 -16.89 -25.54 17.31
N GLN A 216 -15.64 -26.00 17.36
CA GLN A 216 -15.05 -26.72 18.50
C GLN A 216 -13.77 -25.99 18.96
N PRO A 217 -13.86 -25.05 19.92
CA PRO A 217 -12.72 -24.28 20.39
C PRO A 217 -11.56 -25.13 20.93
N GLU A 218 -11.87 -26.32 21.47
CA GLU A 218 -10.92 -27.22 22.11
C GLU A 218 -9.83 -27.78 21.17
N VAL A 219 -10.10 -27.88 19.86
CA VAL A 219 -9.12 -28.41 18.88
C VAL A 219 -8.30 -27.33 18.18
N ILE A 220 -8.56 -26.05 18.47
CA ILE A 220 -8.01 -24.92 17.71
C ILE A 220 -6.55 -24.66 18.05
N ALA A 221 -6.16 -24.85 19.30
CA ALA A 221 -4.76 -24.72 19.72
C ALA A 221 -3.87 -25.71 18.95
N GLU A 222 -4.30 -26.97 18.83
CA GLU A 222 -3.59 -27.98 18.06
C GLU A 222 -3.55 -27.64 16.56
N ALA A 223 -4.68 -27.19 16.00
CA ALA A 223 -4.78 -26.82 14.59
C ALA A 223 -3.85 -25.67 14.20
N THR A 224 -3.88 -24.58 14.98
CA THR A 224 -3.02 -23.42 14.78
C THR A 224 -1.54 -23.74 14.97
N TYR A 225 -1.19 -24.52 16.00
CA TYR A 225 0.19 -24.98 16.19
C TYR A 225 0.69 -25.82 15.01
N SER A 226 -0.09 -26.81 14.55
CA SER A 226 0.28 -27.66 13.42
C SER A 226 0.50 -26.85 12.13
N ASN A 227 -0.42 -25.95 11.80
CA ASN A 227 -0.30 -25.08 10.63
C ASN A 227 0.91 -24.12 10.74
N ALA A 228 1.18 -23.59 11.93
CA ALA A 228 2.35 -22.75 12.19
C ALA A 228 3.68 -23.50 12.04
N GLN A 229 3.77 -24.73 12.54
CA GLN A 229 4.96 -25.58 12.37
C GLN A 229 5.20 -25.90 10.90
N HIS A 230 4.13 -26.21 10.14
CA HIS A 230 4.24 -26.43 8.71
C HIS A 230 4.71 -25.16 7.98
N PHE A 231 4.15 -23.99 8.30
CA PHE A 231 4.59 -22.71 7.75
C PHE A 231 6.07 -22.43 8.02
N ALA A 232 6.52 -22.59 9.27
CA ALA A 232 7.92 -22.43 9.64
C ALA A 232 8.85 -23.39 8.87
N ALA A 233 8.43 -24.65 8.69
CA ALA A 233 9.17 -25.61 7.90
C ALA A 233 9.24 -25.25 6.40
N VAL A 234 8.19 -24.64 5.82
CA VAL A 234 8.22 -24.11 4.45
C VAL A 234 9.24 -22.99 4.34
N VAL A 235 9.22 -22.02 5.27
CA VAL A 235 10.18 -20.91 5.31
C VAL A 235 11.62 -21.42 5.43
N ARG A 236 11.89 -22.33 6.38
CA ARG A 236 13.22 -22.95 6.57
C ARG A 236 13.73 -23.58 5.28
N ARG A 237 12.91 -24.40 4.61
CA ARG A 237 13.30 -25.06 3.35
C ARG A 237 13.69 -24.06 2.26
N ARG A 238 13.01 -22.92 2.17
CA ARG A 238 13.36 -21.87 1.19
C ARG A 238 14.70 -21.21 1.50
N LEU A 239 14.93 -20.87 2.76
CA LEU A 239 16.20 -20.29 3.21
C LEU A 239 17.37 -21.27 3.03
N GLU A 240 17.20 -22.54 3.40
CA GLU A 240 18.20 -23.59 3.22
C GLU A 240 18.52 -23.83 1.74
N SER A 241 17.49 -23.90 0.89
CA SER A 241 17.67 -24.08 -0.55
C SER A 241 18.44 -22.92 -1.17
N TRP A 242 18.07 -21.68 -0.82
CA TRP A 242 18.78 -20.48 -1.27
C TRP A 242 20.25 -20.49 -0.86
N ARG A 243 20.51 -20.76 0.42
CA ARG A 243 21.87 -20.81 0.95
C ARG A 243 22.69 -21.93 0.34
N GLY A 244 22.07 -23.08 0.06
CA GLY A 244 22.72 -24.19 -0.63
C GLY A 244 23.08 -23.88 -2.08
N GLN A 245 22.28 -23.07 -2.77
CA GLN A 245 22.52 -22.68 -4.17
C GLN A 245 23.52 -21.51 -4.31
N THR A 246 23.42 -20.51 -3.44
CA THR A 246 24.15 -19.24 -3.60
C THR A 246 25.25 -19.02 -2.56
N GLY A 247 25.25 -19.78 -1.47
CA GLY A 247 26.12 -19.54 -0.32
C GLY A 247 25.76 -18.31 0.52
N ARG A 248 24.69 -17.57 0.16
CA ARG A 248 24.24 -16.34 0.83
C ARG A 248 23.02 -16.58 1.72
N ASP A 249 22.83 -15.69 2.68
CA ASP A 249 21.66 -15.69 3.54
C ASP A 249 20.48 -14.99 2.85
N GLY A 250 19.41 -15.75 2.61
CA GLY A 250 18.17 -15.27 2.00
C GLY A 250 17.25 -14.55 2.99
N CYS A 251 16.19 -13.95 2.45
CA CYS A 251 15.14 -13.21 3.13
C CYS A 251 13.79 -13.59 2.52
N VAL A 252 12.94 -14.24 3.30
CA VAL A 252 11.57 -14.56 2.88
C VAL A 252 10.64 -13.43 3.31
N THR A 253 9.98 -12.79 2.34
CA THR A 253 8.98 -11.76 2.60
C THR A 253 7.59 -12.27 2.26
N ALA A 254 6.70 -12.36 3.26
CA ALA A 254 5.31 -12.74 3.05
C ALA A 254 4.39 -11.57 3.43
N THR A 255 3.59 -11.10 2.47
CA THR A 255 2.70 -9.94 2.63
C THR A 255 1.25 -10.37 2.50
N PHE A 256 0.40 -9.83 3.37
CA PHE A 256 -1.00 -10.20 3.54
C PHE A 256 -1.81 -9.00 4.01
N ASP A 257 -3.08 -8.92 3.64
CA ASP A 257 -4.01 -7.95 4.25
C ASP A 257 -4.23 -8.30 5.73
N ALA A 258 -4.19 -7.29 6.59
CA ALA A 258 -4.23 -7.48 8.04
C ALA A 258 -5.56 -8.10 8.49
N GLU A 259 -6.67 -7.74 7.84
CA GLU A 259 -8.02 -8.26 8.12
C GLU A 259 -8.12 -9.77 7.85
N LEU A 260 -7.17 -10.36 7.11
CA LEU A 260 -7.11 -11.82 7.01
C LEU A 260 -7.04 -12.43 8.41
N PHE A 261 -6.23 -11.87 9.30
CA PHE A 261 -5.97 -12.43 10.62
C PHE A 261 -6.94 -11.89 11.67
N GLY A 262 -7.99 -12.64 11.93
CA GLY A 262 -8.97 -12.41 13.01
C GLY A 262 -10.36 -12.06 12.48
N HIS A 263 -10.46 -11.46 11.29
CA HIS A 263 -11.73 -11.18 10.65
C HIS A 263 -12.14 -12.30 9.68
N TRP A 264 -11.41 -12.45 8.56
CA TRP A 264 -11.68 -13.50 7.56
C TRP A 264 -11.31 -14.89 8.07
N TRP A 265 -10.10 -15.01 8.63
CA TRP A 265 -9.62 -16.18 9.33
C TRP A 265 -9.55 -15.89 10.83
N TYR A 266 -10.56 -16.32 11.57
CA TYR A 266 -10.72 -15.97 12.99
C TYR A 266 -9.51 -16.37 13.86
N GLU A 267 -8.93 -17.53 13.58
CA GLU A 267 -7.79 -18.08 14.31
C GLU A 267 -6.43 -17.50 13.86
N GLY A 268 -6.44 -16.61 12.87
CA GLY A 268 -5.24 -16.00 12.30
C GLY A 268 -4.28 -15.36 13.31
N PRO A 269 -4.73 -14.61 14.34
CA PRO A 269 -3.83 -14.05 15.34
C PRO A 269 -3.11 -15.13 16.18
N SER A 270 -3.80 -16.23 16.50
CA SER A 270 -3.19 -17.38 17.18
C SER A 270 -2.17 -18.07 16.28
N PHE A 271 -2.48 -18.25 14.99
CA PHE A 271 -1.52 -18.76 14.02
C PHE A 271 -0.28 -17.85 13.92
N LEU A 272 -0.43 -16.53 13.81
CA LEU A 272 0.69 -15.60 13.72
C LEU A 272 1.61 -15.72 14.95
N ARG A 273 1.02 -15.82 16.15
CA ARG A 273 1.77 -16.05 17.39
C ARG A 273 2.60 -17.34 17.29
N GLU A 274 1.96 -18.47 16.99
CA GLU A 274 2.65 -19.76 16.91
C GLU A 274 3.71 -19.78 15.80
N ALA A 275 3.44 -19.16 14.64
CA ALA A 275 4.35 -19.10 13.52
C ALA A 275 5.59 -18.27 13.85
N ILE A 276 5.42 -17.09 14.47
CA ILE A 276 6.54 -16.26 14.91
C ILE A 276 7.37 -16.97 15.97
N LEU A 277 6.73 -17.66 16.93
CA LEU A 277 7.45 -18.45 17.95
C LEU A 277 8.24 -19.60 17.32
N ALA A 278 7.62 -20.35 16.41
CA ALA A 278 8.28 -21.45 15.69
C ALA A 278 9.51 -20.95 14.91
N LEU A 279 9.36 -19.84 14.17
CA LEU A 279 10.46 -19.22 13.44
C LEU A 279 11.55 -18.66 14.36
N HIS A 280 11.18 -18.06 15.49
CA HIS A 280 12.13 -17.47 16.43
C HIS A 280 12.97 -18.51 17.18
N HIS A 281 12.40 -19.68 17.47
CA HIS A 281 13.10 -20.77 18.13
C HIS A 281 13.95 -21.63 17.19
N ASP A 282 13.84 -21.44 15.88
CA ASP A 282 14.70 -22.10 14.92
C ASP A 282 16.07 -21.38 14.85
N PRO A 283 17.18 -22.03 15.23
CA PRO A 283 18.49 -21.38 15.27
C PRO A 283 19.04 -21.01 13.88
N GLN A 284 18.44 -21.50 12.79
CA GLN A 284 18.82 -21.17 11.42
C GLN A 284 18.03 -19.98 10.86
N ILE A 285 17.02 -19.49 11.59
CA ILE A 285 16.14 -18.41 11.14
C ILE A 285 16.30 -17.21 12.05
N ARG A 286 16.45 -16.03 11.43
CA ARG A 286 16.40 -14.75 12.12
C ARG A 286 15.13 -14.00 11.72
N VAL A 287 14.17 -13.94 12.65
CA VAL A 287 13.02 -13.05 12.52
C VAL A 287 13.46 -11.62 12.80
N GLN A 288 13.22 -10.71 11.85
CA GLN A 288 13.61 -9.31 11.94
C GLN A 288 12.67 -8.42 11.11
N SER A 289 12.71 -7.12 11.36
CA SER A 289 12.03 -6.12 10.55
C SER A 289 12.71 -5.93 9.18
N ALA A 290 12.02 -5.30 8.24
CA ALA A 290 12.57 -5.03 6.90
C ALA A 290 13.73 -4.03 7.00
N ALA A 291 13.59 -2.96 7.79
CA ALA A 291 14.70 -2.06 8.10
C ALA A 291 15.87 -2.79 8.79
N GLY A 292 15.60 -3.72 9.70
CA GLY A 292 16.63 -4.52 10.36
C GLY A 292 17.40 -5.43 9.38
N ARG A 293 16.69 -6.00 8.39
CA ARG A 293 17.31 -6.77 7.30
C ARG A 293 18.22 -5.88 6.45
N LEU A 294 17.77 -4.71 6.03
CA LEU A 294 18.61 -3.78 5.24
C LEU A 294 19.84 -3.31 6.00
N ALA A 295 19.71 -3.06 7.31
CA ALA A 295 20.84 -2.65 8.14
C ALA A 295 21.87 -3.78 8.33
N SER A 296 21.40 -5.01 8.53
CA SER A 296 22.30 -6.16 8.75
C SER A 296 22.92 -6.70 7.46
N HIS A 297 22.21 -6.61 6.34
CA HIS A 297 22.62 -7.14 5.04
C HIS A 297 22.13 -6.21 3.92
N PRO A 298 22.81 -5.07 3.70
CA PRO A 298 22.47 -4.16 2.62
C PRO A 298 22.54 -4.86 1.25
N PRO A 299 21.59 -4.62 0.33
CA PRO A 299 21.70 -5.08 -1.04
C PRO A 299 22.98 -4.57 -1.71
N ARG A 300 23.56 -5.36 -2.62
CA ARG A 300 24.74 -4.94 -3.40
C ARG A 300 24.35 -4.47 -4.79
N GLU A 301 23.29 -5.07 -5.31
CA GLU A 301 22.74 -4.85 -6.63
C GLU A 301 21.65 -3.78 -6.61
N VAL A 302 21.64 -2.99 -7.67
CA VAL A 302 20.59 -2.02 -8.00
C VAL A 302 19.84 -2.53 -9.20
N VAL A 303 18.53 -2.63 -9.10
CA VAL A 303 17.64 -3.10 -10.16
C VAL A 303 16.78 -1.95 -10.70
N TRP A 304 16.47 -2.05 -11.99
CA TRP A 304 15.39 -1.30 -12.61
C TRP A 304 14.11 -2.12 -12.50
N LEU A 305 13.05 -1.56 -11.91
CA LEU A 305 11.77 -2.24 -11.75
C LEU A 305 10.79 -1.88 -12.88
N PRO A 306 10.08 -2.87 -13.44
CA PRO A 306 9.00 -2.60 -14.39
C PRO A 306 7.79 -1.97 -13.68
N GLU A 307 6.90 -1.40 -14.47
CA GLU A 307 5.57 -0.99 -14.00
C GLU A 307 4.73 -2.22 -13.65
N GLY A 308 3.96 -2.16 -12.57
CA GLY A 308 3.14 -3.29 -12.12
C GLY A 308 2.40 -3.02 -10.81
N SER A 309 1.67 -4.04 -10.36
CA SER A 309 1.00 -4.09 -9.05
C SER A 309 0.94 -5.52 -8.52
N TRP A 310 0.42 -5.72 -7.30
CA TRP A 310 0.11 -7.05 -6.77
C TRP A 310 -1.33 -7.53 -7.06
N GLY A 311 -2.11 -6.75 -7.81
CA GLY A 311 -3.49 -7.10 -8.19
C GLY A 311 -3.55 -8.18 -9.27
N ASP A 312 -4.77 -8.54 -9.67
CA ASP A 312 -4.98 -9.51 -10.75
C ASP A 312 -4.24 -9.09 -12.03
N GLY A 313 -3.56 -10.05 -12.65
CA GLY A 313 -2.70 -9.82 -13.81
C GLY A 313 -1.37 -9.10 -13.55
N ASN A 314 -1.06 -8.70 -12.30
CA ASN A 314 0.12 -7.92 -11.91
C ASN A 314 0.26 -6.57 -12.65
N ASP A 315 -0.85 -6.04 -13.15
CA ASP A 315 -0.90 -4.78 -13.90
C ASP A 315 -1.98 -3.84 -13.31
N HIS A 316 -2.51 -2.92 -14.10
CA HIS A 316 -3.48 -1.92 -13.65
C HIS A 316 -4.94 -2.29 -13.90
N ARG A 317 -5.25 -3.47 -14.47
CA ARG A 317 -6.60 -3.82 -14.96
C ARG A 317 -7.70 -3.77 -13.91
N VAL A 318 -7.36 -4.02 -12.64
CA VAL A 318 -8.31 -3.95 -11.53
C VAL A 318 -8.79 -2.52 -11.33
N TRP A 319 -7.89 -1.53 -11.40
CA TRP A 319 -8.21 -0.13 -11.17
C TRP A 319 -8.52 0.65 -12.44
N LEU A 320 -8.04 0.19 -13.61
CA LEU A 320 -8.25 0.81 -14.90
C LEU A 320 -8.83 -0.21 -15.90
N ASN A 321 -10.14 -0.14 -16.07
CA ASN A 321 -10.91 -0.93 -17.02
C ASN A 321 -12.12 -0.09 -17.50
N GLU A 322 -12.97 -0.67 -18.34
CA GLU A 322 -14.14 0.01 -18.90
C GLU A 322 -15.09 0.56 -17.81
N GLN A 323 -15.32 -0.21 -16.73
CA GLN A 323 -16.24 0.17 -15.65
C GLN A 323 -15.72 1.33 -14.80
N THR A 324 -14.39 1.43 -14.66
CA THR A 324 -13.72 2.39 -13.77
C THR A 324 -13.13 3.58 -14.52
N ARG A 325 -13.04 3.53 -15.86
CA ARG A 325 -12.44 4.58 -16.71
C ARG A 325 -12.94 5.98 -16.39
N TRP A 326 -14.25 6.14 -16.20
CA TRP A 326 -14.88 7.44 -15.93
C TRP A 326 -14.40 8.09 -14.63
N THR A 327 -14.02 7.27 -13.62
CA THR A 327 -13.48 7.78 -12.36
C THR A 327 -12.14 8.47 -12.60
N TRP A 328 -11.26 7.88 -13.39
CA TRP A 328 -9.96 8.48 -13.75
C TRP A 328 -10.11 9.75 -14.57
N GLU A 329 -11.09 9.83 -15.47
CA GLU A 329 -11.37 11.08 -16.18
C GLU A 329 -11.74 12.20 -15.21
N ALA A 330 -12.56 11.89 -14.20
CA ALA A 330 -12.93 12.84 -13.16
C ALA A 330 -11.73 13.22 -12.27
N VAL A 331 -10.93 12.24 -11.82
CA VAL A 331 -9.72 12.51 -11.02
C VAL A 331 -8.76 13.41 -11.78
N HIS A 332 -8.46 13.12 -13.04
CA HIS A 332 -7.52 13.91 -13.84
C HIS A 332 -7.98 15.35 -14.05
N ARG A 333 -9.29 15.57 -14.26
CA ARG A 333 -9.87 16.92 -14.34
C ARG A 333 -9.84 17.63 -12.98
N ALA A 334 -10.10 16.91 -11.90
CA ALA A 334 -10.05 17.44 -10.55
C ALA A 334 -8.62 17.88 -10.17
N GLU A 335 -7.60 17.07 -10.46
CA GLU A 335 -6.20 17.45 -10.22
C GLU A 335 -5.81 18.73 -11.00
N ASP A 336 -6.14 18.81 -12.30
CA ASP A 336 -5.87 20.02 -13.10
C ASP A 336 -6.57 21.26 -12.53
N ARG A 337 -7.84 21.12 -12.12
CA ARG A 337 -8.61 22.19 -11.52
C ARG A 337 -8.00 22.64 -10.19
N PHE A 338 -7.60 21.68 -9.36
CA PHE A 338 -6.94 21.95 -8.09
C PHE A 338 -5.66 22.77 -8.30
N PHE A 339 -4.76 22.34 -9.19
CA PHE A 339 -3.52 23.09 -9.44
C PHE A 339 -3.76 24.46 -10.08
N SER A 340 -4.76 24.60 -10.96
CA SER A 340 -5.16 25.92 -11.47
C SER A 340 -5.55 26.89 -10.35
N LEU A 341 -6.28 26.40 -9.33
CA LEU A 341 -6.66 27.20 -8.17
C LEU A 341 -5.50 27.41 -7.20
N TYR A 342 -4.68 26.38 -6.98
CA TYR A 342 -3.48 26.43 -6.16
C TYR A 342 -2.60 27.61 -6.55
N TRP A 343 -2.23 27.72 -7.83
CA TRP A 343 -1.40 28.83 -8.30
C TRP A 343 -2.07 30.19 -8.13
N LYS A 344 -3.37 30.31 -8.44
CA LYS A 344 -4.12 31.56 -8.27
C LYS A 344 -4.21 32.00 -6.81
N VAL A 345 -4.42 31.07 -5.88
CA VAL A 345 -4.46 31.33 -4.43
C VAL A 345 -3.08 31.78 -3.94
N HIS A 346 -2.01 31.11 -4.37
CA HIS A 346 -0.66 31.43 -3.93
C HIS A 346 -0.18 32.80 -4.40
N GLN A 347 -0.64 33.30 -5.55
CA GLN A 347 -0.31 34.62 -6.10
C GLN A 347 -1.03 35.80 -5.42
N LYS A 348 -2.03 35.56 -4.57
CA LYS A 348 -2.81 36.64 -3.93
C LYS A 348 -2.24 37.03 -2.56
N PRO A 349 -2.14 38.34 -2.23
CA PRO A 349 -1.61 38.78 -0.94
C PRO A 349 -2.55 38.47 0.24
N ASN A 350 -3.87 38.57 0.06
CA ASN A 350 -4.86 38.29 1.11
C ASN A 350 -5.55 36.93 0.88
N ARG A 351 -4.76 35.86 0.88
CA ARG A 351 -5.18 34.51 0.43
C ARG A 351 -5.81 33.63 1.51
N LYS A 352 -5.77 34.00 2.79
CA LYS A 352 -6.12 33.09 3.91
C LYS A 352 -7.44 32.35 3.72
N ARG A 353 -8.55 33.07 3.50
CA ARG A 353 -9.88 32.46 3.30
C ARG A 353 -9.93 31.52 2.09
N ALA A 354 -9.26 31.88 0.99
CA ALA A 354 -9.20 31.04 -0.20
C ALA A 354 -8.32 29.81 0.03
N ALA A 355 -7.21 29.96 0.76
CA ALA A 355 -6.33 28.87 1.15
C ALA A 355 -7.02 27.88 2.10
N ASP A 356 -7.79 28.34 3.08
CA ASP A 356 -8.53 27.48 4.00
C ASP A 356 -9.58 26.63 3.25
N LEU A 357 -10.26 27.22 2.27
CA LEU A 357 -11.17 26.47 1.39
C LEU A 357 -10.42 25.52 0.45
N LEU A 358 -9.25 25.94 -0.05
CA LEU A 358 -8.43 25.09 -0.90
C LEU A 358 -7.86 23.89 -0.14
N LYS A 359 -7.57 24.02 1.17
CA LYS A 359 -7.22 22.89 2.04
C LYS A 359 -8.35 21.87 2.14
N LEU A 360 -9.59 22.35 2.28
CA LEU A 360 -10.76 21.46 2.26
C LEU A 360 -10.92 20.78 0.88
N ALA A 361 -10.72 21.51 -0.22
CA ALA A 361 -10.70 20.91 -1.56
C ALA A 361 -9.53 19.90 -1.74
N ALA A 362 -8.37 20.16 -1.15
CA ALA A 362 -7.23 19.24 -1.18
C ALA A 362 -7.58 17.91 -0.49
N ARG A 363 -8.29 17.98 0.64
CA ARG A 363 -8.79 16.79 1.34
C ARG A 363 -9.77 15.99 0.49
N GLU A 364 -10.77 16.65 -0.10
CA GLU A 364 -11.70 15.98 -1.02
C GLU A 364 -10.97 15.37 -2.22
N LEU A 365 -9.94 16.03 -2.74
CA LEU A 365 -9.11 15.49 -3.82
C LEU A 365 -8.37 14.22 -3.39
N LEU A 366 -7.79 14.19 -2.18
CA LEU A 366 -7.15 12.99 -1.65
C LEU A 366 -8.16 11.85 -1.49
N LEU A 367 -9.34 12.13 -0.92
CA LEU A 367 -10.40 11.12 -0.75
C LEU A 367 -10.91 10.60 -2.09
N LEU A 368 -11.05 11.48 -3.09
CA LEU A 368 -11.40 11.12 -4.46
C LEU A 368 -10.36 10.19 -5.11
N GLN A 369 -9.09 10.31 -4.73
CA GLN A 369 -7.96 9.55 -5.29
C GLN A 369 -7.77 8.15 -4.69
N ALA A 370 -8.55 7.76 -3.67
CA ALA A 370 -8.41 6.44 -3.03
C ALA A 370 -8.64 5.29 -4.03
N SER A 371 -7.77 4.27 -4.02
CA SER A 371 -7.86 3.12 -4.94
C SER A 371 -9.06 2.21 -4.66
N ASP A 372 -9.58 2.26 -3.43
CA ASP A 372 -10.70 1.43 -2.97
C ASP A 372 -11.94 1.58 -3.84
N TRP A 373 -12.19 2.79 -4.38
CA TRP A 373 -13.38 3.05 -5.19
C TRP A 373 -13.39 2.22 -6.47
N GLN A 374 -12.26 2.14 -7.17
CA GLN A 374 -12.15 1.33 -8.37
C GLN A 374 -12.12 -0.16 -8.03
N PHE A 375 -11.50 -0.53 -6.90
CA PHE A 375 -11.41 -1.91 -6.43
C PHE A 375 -12.79 -2.51 -6.11
N VAL A 376 -13.62 -1.83 -5.31
CA VAL A 376 -14.96 -2.36 -4.93
C VAL A 376 -15.95 -2.39 -6.10
N VAL A 377 -15.72 -1.55 -7.11
CA VAL A 377 -16.46 -1.58 -8.38
C VAL A 377 -16.05 -2.80 -9.19
N HIS A 378 -14.74 -3.00 -9.41
CA HIS A 378 -14.22 -4.12 -10.18
C HIS A 378 -14.57 -5.50 -9.58
N THR A 379 -14.43 -5.64 -8.25
CA THR A 379 -14.69 -6.92 -7.55
C THR A 379 -16.17 -7.24 -7.38
N GLY A 380 -17.08 -6.31 -7.71
CA GLY A 380 -18.52 -6.51 -7.58
C GLY A 380 -19.04 -6.59 -6.14
N GLN A 381 -18.20 -6.34 -5.14
CA GLN A 381 -18.57 -6.49 -3.72
C GLN A 381 -19.59 -5.45 -3.26
N ALA A 382 -19.38 -4.18 -3.63
CA ALA A 382 -20.19 -3.06 -3.19
C ALA A 382 -20.21 -1.91 -4.22
N VAL A 383 -20.61 -2.22 -5.46
CA VAL A 383 -20.54 -1.30 -6.61
C VAL A 383 -21.27 0.02 -6.35
N ASP A 384 -22.53 -0.03 -5.89
CA ASP A 384 -23.34 1.16 -5.60
C ASP A 384 -22.70 2.04 -4.51
N TYR A 385 -22.05 1.40 -3.53
CA TYR A 385 -21.33 2.11 -2.48
C TYR A 385 -20.12 2.85 -3.05
N GLY A 386 -19.30 2.17 -3.87
CA GLY A 386 -18.14 2.77 -4.53
C GLY A 386 -18.52 3.98 -5.38
N TYR A 387 -19.51 3.84 -6.26
CA TYR A 387 -20.01 4.93 -7.10
C TYR A 387 -20.54 6.12 -6.30
N ARG A 388 -21.30 5.85 -5.24
CA ARG A 388 -21.84 6.92 -4.38
C ARG A 388 -20.74 7.66 -3.63
N ARG A 389 -19.77 6.95 -3.05
CA ARG A 389 -18.63 7.57 -2.34
C ARG A 389 -17.81 8.44 -3.27
N PHE A 390 -17.41 7.91 -4.42
CA PHE A 390 -16.64 8.65 -5.42
C PHE A 390 -17.38 9.91 -5.89
N SER A 391 -18.66 9.76 -6.27
CA SER A 391 -19.47 10.89 -6.78
C SER A 391 -19.71 11.97 -5.72
N ASN A 392 -19.84 11.57 -4.45
CA ASN A 392 -20.00 12.53 -3.35
C ASN A 392 -18.73 13.36 -3.15
N HIS A 393 -17.55 12.74 -3.07
CA HIS A 393 -16.27 13.46 -2.94
C HIS A 393 -16.02 14.37 -4.14
N LEU A 394 -16.34 13.92 -5.37
CA LEU A 394 -16.24 14.75 -6.56
C LEU A 394 -17.16 15.98 -6.50
N SER A 395 -18.42 15.80 -6.09
CA SER A 395 -19.38 16.89 -5.96
C SER A 395 -18.97 17.90 -4.88
N MET A 396 -18.44 17.40 -3.75
CA MET A 396 -17.91 18.24 -2.67
C MET A 396 -16.68 19.02 -3.14
N PHE A 397 -15.72 18.34 -3.76
CA PHE A 397 -14.53 18.95 -4.36
C PHE A 397 -14.91 20.08 -5.31
N ASP A 398 -15.82 19.84 -6.25
CA ASP A 398 -16.23 20.83 -7.23
C ASP A 398 -16.96 22.02 -6.60
N THR A 399 -17.78 21.77 -5.58
CA THR A 399 -18.49 22.82 -4.84
C THR A 399 -17.52 23.70 -4.07
N VAL A 400 -16.58 23.10 -3.35
CA VAL A 400 -15.56 23.84 -2.58
C VAL A 400 -14.62 24.59 -3.51
N CYS A 401 -14.21 24.01 -4.65
CA CYS A 401 -13.42 24.72 -5.66
C CYS A 401 -14.16 25.95 -6.22
N SER A 402 -15.46 25.83 -6.47
CA SER A 402 -16.28 26.96 -6.90
C SER A 402 -16.37 28.05 -5.82
N MET A 403 -16.39 27.66 -4.53
CA MET A 403 -16.30 28.61 -3.42
C MET A 403 -14.94 29.31 -3.37
N VAL A 404 -13.83 28.61 -3.65
CA VAL A 404 -12.49 29.22 -3.78
C VAL A 404 -12.50 30.28 -4.88
N GLU A 405 -13.03 29.96 -6.06
CA GLU A 405 -13.16 30.91 -7.16
C GLU A 405 -14.01 32.13 -6.79
N ASP A 406 -15.14 31.93 -6.10
CA ASP A 406 -15.99 33.01 -5.62
C ASP A 406 -15.20 33.96 -4.70
N VAL A 407 -14.40 33.42 -3.77
CA VAL A 407 -13.51 34.23 -2.92
C VAL A 407 -12.47 34.99 -3.73
N LEU A 408 -11.84 34.34 -4.72
CA LEU A 408 -10.84 34.97 -5.59
C LEU A 408 -11.44 36.09 -6.45
N ARG A 409 -12.73 36.00 -6.80
CA ARG A 409 -13.51 37.05 -7.49
C ARG A 409 -14.05 38.14 -6.55
N GLY A 410 -13.79 38.04 -5.24
CA GLY A 410 -14.23 39.01 -4.24
C GLY A 410 -15.65 38.83 -3.73
N ARG A 411 -16.33 37.73 -4.07
CA ARG A 411 -17.67 37.42 -3.53
C ARG A 411 -17.58 37.05 -2.06
N ARG A 412 -18.50 37.59 -1.26
CA ARG A 412 -18.49 37.43 0.21
C ARG A 412 -19.52 36.44 0.73
N SER A 413 -20.59 36.20 -0.01
CA SER A 413 -21.70 35.31 0.33
C SER A 413 -21.67 34.01 -0.47
N TYR A 414 -22.03 32.91 0.20
CA TYR A 414 -22.25 31.60 -0.44
C TYR A 414 -23.74 31.28 -0.51
N THR A 415 -24.14 30.43 -1.44
CA THR A 415 -25.50 29.88 -1.48
C THR A 415 -25.76 28.96 -0.28
N ALA A 416 -27.03 28.65 0.01
CA ALA A 416 -27.37 27.70 1.07
C ALA A 416 -26.76 26.31 0.81
N ALA A 417 -26.75 25.86 -0.45
CA ALA A 417 -26.15 24.59 -0.86
C ALA A 417 -24.62 24.56 -0.61
N GLN A 418 -23.91 25.62 -0.99
CA GLN A 418 -22.46 25.74 -0.73
C GLN A 418 -22.14 25.69 0.78
N ARG A 419 -22.94 26.37 1.61
CA ARG A 419 -22.75 26.33 3.08
C ARG A 419 -23.01 24.94 3.65
N ALA A 420 -24.07 24.27 3.19
CA ALA A 420 -24.41 22.92 3.62
C ALA A 420 -23.33 21.91 3.21
N CYS A 421 -22.86 21.96 1.96
CA CYS A 421 -21.78 21.13 1.45
C CYS A 421 -20.48 21.32 2.26
N ARG A 422 -20.06 22.57 2.50
CA ARG A 422 -18.89 22.86 3.34
C ARG A 422 -19.06 22.33 4.77
N ALA A 423 -20.25 22.46 5.36
CA ALA A 423 -20.50 21.96 6.71
C ALA A 423 -20.43 20.43 6.75
N LEU A 424 -20.95 19.75 5.73
CA LEU A 424 -20.89 18.31 5.60
C LEU A 424 -19.45 17.81 5.45
N ALA A 425 -18.66 18.40 4.53
CA ALA A 425 -17.26 18.05 4.35
C ALA A 425 -16.43 18.24 5.64
N LEU A 426 -16.68 19.32 6.39
CA LEU A 426 -16.00 19.54 7.68
C LEU A 426 -16.41 18.55 8.78
N ALA A 427 -17.61 17.96 8.70
CA ALA A 427 -18.15 17.09 9.74
C ALA A 427 -17.97 15.60 9.44
N SER A 428 -17.99 15.21 8.16
CA SER A 428 -17.94 13.81 7.72
C SER A 428 -16.58 13.40 7.19
N ASP A 429 -15.78 14.35 6.71
CA ASP A 429 -14.47 14.12 6.11
C ASP A 429 -13.41 14.82 6.97
N ASP A 430 -13.25 14.39 8.22
CA ASP A 430 -12.41 15.04 9.24
C ASP A 430 -10.95 14.55 9.27
N CYS A 431 -10.51 13.83 8.24
CA CYS A 431 -9.11 13.40 8.09
C CYS A 431 -8.18 14.57 7.72
N PHE A 432 -6.88 14.46 8.07
CA PHE A 432 -5.85 15.45 7.67
C PHE A 432 -6.21 16.91 8.01
N ASN A 433 -6.69 17.19 9.23
CA ASN A 433 -7.07 18.55 9.67
C ASN A 433 -5.91 19.56 9.69
N ASP A 434 -4.69 19.06 9.74
CA ASP A 434 -3.44 19.78 9.72
C ASP A 434 -2.80 19.86 8.32
N LEU A 435 -3.49 19.39 7.27
CA LEU A 435 -2.98 19.40 5.89
C LEU A 435 -2.34 20.75 5.52
N ASP A 436 -1.11 20.68 5.05
CA ASP A 436 -0.40 21.82 4.47
C ASP A 436 -0.49 21.79 2.94
N LEU A 437 -0.89 22.93 2.36
CA LEU A 437 -0.86 23.15 0.92
C LEU A 437 0.58 23.16 0.39
N GLY A 438 1.58 23.40 1.25
CA GLY A 438 3.00 23.25 0.93
C GLY A 438 3.35 21.86 0.37
N HIS A 439 2.66 20.79 0.80
CA HIS A 439 2.90 19.43 0.31
C HIS A 439 2.55 19.23 -1.18
N PHE A 440 1.76 20.13 -1.76
CA PHE A 440 1.42 20.13 -3.19
C PHE A 440 2.35 21.05 -4.01
N GLY A 441 3.15 21.89 -3.33
CA GLY A 441 4.13 22.79 -3.93
C GLY A 441 5.50 22.15 -4.03
N PHE A 442 6.34 22.64 -4.95
CA PHE A 442 7.74 22.20 -5.06
C PHE A 442 8.63 23.35 -5.55
N ASP A 443 9.88 23.38 -5.08
CA ASP A 443 10.87 24.36 -5.51
C ASP A 443 11.44 24.00 -6.89
N GLY A 444 11.54 24.98 -7.79
CA GLY A 444 12.09 24.79 -9.15
C GLY A 444 11.06 24.57 -10.26
N ASP A 445 9.82 25.03 -10.04
CA ASP A 445 8.78 25.14 -11.08
C ASP A 445 8.98 26.32 -12.05
#